data_AF-A0A1J8QCH9-F1
#
_entry.id   AF-A0A1J8QCH9-F1
#
_cell.length_a   1.000
_cell.length_b   1.000
_cell.length_c   1.000
_cell.angle_alpha   90.00
_cell.angle_beta   90.00
_cell.angle_gamma   90.00
#
_symmetry.space_group_name_H-M   'P 1'
#
loop_
_entity.id
_entity.type
_entity.pdbx_description
1 polymer ?
#
loop_
_entity_poly.entity_id
_entity_poly.type
_entity_poly.pdbx_seq_one_letter_code
_entity_poly.pdbx_strand_id
1 'polypeptide(L)' 'EEHSRPHVLLAAAKDDHLTPVAYAHYLAANYKNVRMKYVDGGHLAIMYHMDEVWAEFLANEK' A
#
# COMPACT_ATOMS: atom_id res chain seq x y z
N GLU A 1 -10.43 14.13 -16.67
CA GLU A 1 -9.24 13.85 -15.84
C GLU A 1 -9.71 13.40 -14.45
N GLU A 2 -10.10 12.13 -14.31
CA GLU A 2 -10.88 11.63 -13.15
C GLU A 2 -10.05 10.76 -12.19
N HIS A 3 -8.74 10.66 -12.42
CA HIS A 3 -7.81 9.82 -11.65
C HIS A 3 -6.67 10.62 -11.02
N SER A 4 -6.82 11.93 -10.85
CA SER A 4 -5.77 12.79 -10.31
C SER A 4 -5.86 13.02 -8.80
N ARG A 5 -6.95 12.67 -8.11
CA ARG A 5 -7.13 12.83 -6.65
C ARG A 5 -8.20 11.86 -6.14
N PRO A 6 -8.01 11.11 -5.02
CA PRO A 6 -6.98 11.22 -3.98
C PRO A 6 -5.80 10.25 -4.15
N HIS A 7 -4.65 10.56 -3.51
CA HIS A 7 -3.48 9.67 -3.49
C HIS A 7 -3.83 8.29 -2.91
N VAL A 8 -3.30 7.24 -3.54
CA VAL A 8 -3.50 5.85 -3.10
C VAL A 8 -2.19 5.31 -2.53
N LEU A 9 -2.22 4.85 -1.28
CA LEU A 9 -1.13 4.08 -0.69
C LEU A 9 -1.52 2.60 -0.70
N LEU A 10 -0.76 1.80 -1.45
CA LEU A 10 -0.88 0.34 -1.42
C LEU A 10 0.10 -0.20 -0.38
N ALA A 11 -0.42 -0.84 0.67
CA ALA A 11 0.40 -1.52 1.65
C ALA A 11 0.37 -3.04 1.41
N ALA A 12 1.54 -3.66 1.33
CA ALA A 12 1.68 -5.10 1.08
C ALA A 12 2.66 -5.73 2.07
N ALA A 13 2.26 -6.87 2.64
CA ALA A 13 3.13 -7.67 3.50
C ALA A 13 3.97 -8.64 2.63
N LYS A 14 5.29 -8.66 2.85
CA LYS A 14 6.23 -9.36 1.95
C LYS A 14 6.01 -10.87 1.88
N ASP A 15 5.57 -11.48 2.98
CA ASP A 15 5.38 -12.91 3.13
C ASP A 15 3.88 -13.29 3.14
N ASP A 16 3.02 -12.44 2.58
CA ASP A 16 1.60 -12.73 2.44
C ASP A 16 1.35 -13.75 1.32
N HIS A 17 0.86 -14.93 1.70
CA HIS A 17 0.49 -15.99 0.76
C HIS A 17 -0.99 -15.96 0.34
N LEU A 18 -1.85 -15.20 1.03
CA LEU A 18 -3.28 -15.05 0.70
C LEU A 18 -3.50 -13.91 -0.29
N THR A 19 -2.80 -12.79 -0.09
CA THR A 19 -2.75 -11.67 -1.04
C THR A 19 -1.30 -11.33 -1.40
N PRO A 20 -0.68 -12.08 -2.33
CA PRO A 20 0.74 -11.90 -2.67
C PRO A 20 1.06 -10.50 -3.18
N VAL A 21 2.29 -10.05 -2.92
CA VAL A 21 2.82 -8.74 -3.33
C VAL A 21 2.62 -8.44 -4.83
N ALA A 22 2.64 -9.47 -5.68
CA ALA A 22 2.39 -9.35 -7.11
C ALA A 22 1.05 -8.67 -7.45
N TYR A 23 0.02 -8.82 -6.60
CA TYR A 23 -1.26 -8.14 -6.79
C TYR A 23 -1.11 -6.63 -6.56
N ALA A 24 -0.39 -6.22 -5.53
CA ALA A 24 -0.11 -4.81 -5.27
C ALA A 24 0.78 -4.21 -6.38
N HIS A 25 1.73 -4.96 -6.94
CA HIS A 25 2.51 -4.53 -8.12
C HIS A 25 1.65 -4.32 -9.35
N TYR A 26 0.70 -5.23 -9.60
CA TYR A 26 -0.25 -5.05 -10.70
C TYR A 26 -1.05 -3.76 -10.53
N LEU A 27 -1.59 -3.49 -9.33
CA LEU A 27 -2.33 -2.25 -9.06
C LEU A 27 -1.42 -1.02 -9.25
N ALA A 28 -0.20 -1.02 -8.71
CA ALA A 28 0.75 0.07 -8.87
C ALA A 28 1.13 0.37 -10.32
N ALA A 29 1.14 -0.65 -11.19
CA ALA A 29 1.39 -0.47 -12.62
C ALA A 29 0.20 0.15 -13.38
N ASN A 30 -1.03 0.03 -12.85
CA ASN A 30 -2.25 0.44 -13.55
C ASN A 30 -2.86 1.76 -13.03
N TYR A 31 -2.56 2.15 -11.79
CA TYR A 31 -3.01 3.43 -11.22
C TYR A 31 -1.94 4.51 -11.36
N LYS A 32 -2.35 5.73 -11.73
CA LYS A 32 -1.44 6.86 -12.01
C LYS A 32 -0.93 7.58 -10.75
N ASN A 33 -1.55 7.36 -9.60
CA ASN A 33 -1.36 8.12 -8.37
C ASN A 33 -1.13 7.21 -7.14
N VAL A 34 -0.47 6.08 -7.36
CA VAL A 34 -0.17 5.09 -6.34
C VAL A 34 1.25 5.22 -5.80
N ARG A 35 1.41 4.94 -4.51
CA ARG A 35 2.69 4.62 -3.87
C ARG A 35 2.60 3.26 -3.19
N MET A 36 3.75 2.60 -3.05
CA MET A 36 3.85 1.28 -2.43
C MET A 36 4.54 1.39 -1.08
N LYS A 37 3.94 0.78 -0.06
CA LYS A 37 4.53 0.53 1.25
C LYS A 37 4.66 -0.98 1.44
N TYR A 38 5.86 -1.44 1.76
CA TYR A 38 6.09 -2.84 2.14
C TYR A 38 6.25 -2.94 3.64
N VAL A 39 5.62 -3.96 4.22
CA VAL A 39 5.80 -4.34 5.63
C VAL A 39 6.32 -5.78 5.70
N ASP A 40 7.08 -6.11 6.73
CA ASP A 40 7.59 -7.46 6.94
C ASP A 40 6.53 -8.35 7.59
N GLY A 41 6.49 -9.64 7.22
CA GLY A 41 5.55 -10.63 7.77
C GLY A 41 4.45 -11.09 6.80
N GLY A 42 3.54 -11.90 7.33
CA GLY A 42 2.45 -12.55 6.58
C GLY A 42 1.16 -11.73 6.48
N HIS A 43 0.04 -12.37 6.09
CA HIS A 43 -1.23 -11.70 5.80
C HIS A 43 -1.73 -10.72 6.87
N LEU A 44 -1.57 -11.08 8.15
CA LEU A 44 -2.03 -10.25 9.28
C LEU A 44 -1.02 -9.17 9.71
N ALA A 45 0.18 -9.13 9.12
CA ALA A 45 1.24 -8.20 9.51
C ALA A 45 0.80 -6.74 9.41
N ILE A 46 -0.06 -6.41 8.44
CA ILE A 46 -0.56 -5.05 8.26
C ILE A 46 -1.22 -4.47 9.51
N MET A 47 -1.89 -5.29 10.31
CA MET A 47 -2.54 -4.84 11.56
C MET A 47 -1.51 -4.40 12.62
N TYR A 48 -0.31 -4.99 12.60
CA TYR A 48 0.77 -4.65 13.53
C TYR A 48 1.63 -3.47 13.04
N HIS A 49 1.54 -3.14 11.76
CA HIS A 49 2.22 -2.00 11.13
C HIS A 49 1.26 -0.82 10.83
N MET A 50 0.05 -0.86 11.39
CA MET A 50 -1.02 0.10 11.08
C MET A 50 -0.60 1.55 11.35
N ASP A 51 0.06 1.81 12.48
CA ASP A 51 0.53 3.16 12.84
C ASP A 51 1.58 3.68 11.85
N GLU A 52 2.51 2.84 11.41
CA GLU A 52 3.53 3.17 10.40
C GLU A 52 2.89 3.50 9.05
N VAL A 53 1.92 2.70 8.64
CA VAL A 53 1.19 2.88 7.38
C VAL A 53 0.38 4.18 7.41
N TRP A 54 -0.32 4.46 8.51
CA TRP A 54 -1.05 5.72 8.66
C TRP A 54 -0.15 6.94 8.72
N ALA A 55 0.99 6.85 9.41
CA ALA A 55 1.96 7.93 9.45
C ALA A 55 2.47 8.28 8.04
N GLU A 56 2.76 7.28 7.21
CA GLU A 56 3.17 7.48 5.82
C GLU A 56 2.04 8.05 4.95
N PHE A 57 0.82 7.55 5.13
CA PHE A 57 -0.35 8.05 4.42
C PHE A 57 -0.60 9.54 4.70
N LEU A 58 -0.67 9.92 5.99
CA LEU A 58 -0.99 11.27 6.44
C LEU A 58 0.13 12.28 6.20
N ALA A 59 1.40 11.86 6.23
CA ALA A 59 2.54 12.74 5.93
C ALA A 59 2.48 13.36 4.53
N ASN A 60 1.68 12.78 3.63
CA ASN A 60 1.55 13.18 2.22
C ASN A 60 0.26 13.94 1.89
N GLU A 61 -0.60 14.28 2.87
CA GLU A 61 -1.83 15.06 2.65
C GLU A 61 -1.61 16.59 2.53
N LYS A 62 -0.50 17.04 1.94
CA LYS A 62 -0.19 18.48 1.77
C LYS A 62 -0.92 19.12 0.60
#